data_AF-A0A392RYE0-F1
#
_entry.id   AF-A0A392RYE0-F1
#
_cell.length_a   1.000
_cell.length_b   1.000
_cell.length_c   1.000
_cell.angle_alpha   90.00
_cell.angle_beta   90.00
_cell.angle_gamma   90.00
#
_symmetry.space_group_name_H-M   'P 1'
#
loop_
_entity.id
_entity.type
_entity.pdbx_description
1 polymer ?
#
loop_
_entity_poly.entity_id
_entity_poly.type
_entity_poly.pdbx_seq_one_letter_code
_entity_poly.pdbx_strand_id
1 'polypeptide(L)' 'MENKAADALSRCYDDIELKNLMSYPQWADSKKLLDEVHNDTEIQKLIQELQANSEAKPGFSVKQGVLFYHWRLVISP' A
#
# COMPACT_ATOMS: atom_id res chain seq x y z
N MET A 1 -11.97 -53.66 -9.99
CA MET A 1 -11.56 -53.08 -8.70
C MET A 1 -11.29 -51.62 -8.96
N GLU A 2 -12.30 -50.77 -8.78
CA GLU A 2 -12.21 -49.34 -9.04
C GLU A 2 -11.39 -48.67 -7.93
N ASN A 3 -10.37 -47.92 -8.33
CA ASN A 3 -9.41 -47.30 -7.42
C ASN A 3 -10.06 -46.10 -6.72
N LYS A 4 -10.73 -46.35 -5.58
CA LYS A 4 -11.36 -45.31 -4.74
C LYS A 4 -10.39 -44.22 -4.26
N ALA A 5 -9.08 -44.44 -4.30
CA ALA A 5 -8.11 -43.41 -3.96
C ALA A 5 -7.95 -42.36 -5.07
N ALA A 6 -8.21 -42.72 -6.33
CA ALA A 6 -8.17 -41.78 -7.45
C ALA A 6 -9.34 -40.77 -7.42
N ASP A 7 -10.52 -41.19 -6.95
CA ASP A 7 -11.70 -40.32 -6.80
C ASP A 7 -11.55 -39.30 -5.65
N ALA A 8 -10.75 -39.63 -4.63
CA ALA A 8 -10.47 -38.72 -3.50
C ALA A 8 -9.55 -37.54 -3.89
N LEU A 9 -8.73 -37.68 -4.93
CA LEU A 9 -7.83 -36.63 -5.43
C LEU A 9 -8.48 -35.71 -6.48
N SER A 10 -9.64 -36.08 -7.02
CA SER A 10 -10.37 -35.31 -8.04
C SER A 10 -10.94 -33.97 -7.53
N ARG A 11 -10.93 -33.75 -6.21
CA ARG A 11 -11.52 -32.55 -5.55
C ARG A 11 -10.51 -31.45 -5.20
N CYS A 12 -9.29 -31.51 -5.71
CA CYS A 12 -8.29 -30.45 -5.56
C CYS A 12 -8.18 -29.53 -6.78
N TYR A 13 -9.27 -29.36 -7.54
CA TYR A 13 -9.39 -28.28 -8.53
C TYR A 13 -10.49 -27.33 -8.12
N ASP A 14 -10.25 -26.63 -7.02
CA ASP A 14 -10.47 -25.20 -7.01
C ASP A 14 -9.24 -24.66 -6.28
N ASP A 15 -8.28 -24.17 -7.08
CA ASP A 15 -7.39 -23.10 -6.63
C ASP A 15 -8.31 -22.00 -6.11
N ILE A 16 -8.68 -22.09 -4.82
CA ILE A 16 -9.23 -20.96 -4.09
C ILE A 16 -8.04 -20.02 -3.99
N GLU A 17 -7.81 -19.25 -5.05
CA GLU A 17 -6.92 -18.11 -5.02
C GLU A 17 -7.31 -17.33 -3.79
N LEU A 18 -6.44 -17.38 -2.77
CA LEU A 18 -6.62 -16.63 -1.55
C LEU A 18 -6.43 -15.17 -1.95
N LYS A 19 -7.50 -14.53 -2.43
CA LYS A 19 -7.50 -13.10 -2.75
C LYS A 19 -7.13 -12.41 -1.45
N ASN A 20 -5.91 -11.88 -1.40
CA ASN A 20 -5.40 -11.14 -0.26
C ASN A 20 -6.48 -10.16 0.19
N LEU A 21 -7.10 -10.43 1.35
CA LEU A 21 -8.07 -9.54 1.95
C LEU A 21 -7.29 -8.31 2.41
N MET A 22 -7.19 -7.32 1.54
CA MET A 22 -6.56 -6.05 1.85
C MET A 22 -7.48 -5.28 2.79
N SER A 23 -7.23 -5.40 4.10
CA SER A 23 -7.81 -4.52 5.09
C SER A 23 -6.95 -3.25 5.15
N TYR A 24 -7.57 -2.11 4.88
CA TYR A 24 -6.95 -0.81 5.05
C TYR A 24 -7.37 -0.24 6.40
N PRO A 25 -6.46 0.37 7.16
CA PRO A 25 -6.83 1.10 8.36
C PRO A 25 -7.79 2.23 7.97
N GLN A 26 -8.98 2.24 8.57
CA GLN A 26 -9.83 3.43 8.56
C GLN A 26 -9.33 4.36 9.67
N TRP A 27 -8.71 5.46 9.27
CA TRP A 27 -8.25 6.48 10.19
C TRP A 27 -9.46 7.30 10.63
N ALA A 28 -9.68 7.40 11.95
CA ALA A 28 -10.55 8.45 12.48
C ALA A 28 -9.99 9.81 12.02
N ASP A 29 -10.87 10.72 11.61
CA ASP A 29 -10.50 12.05 11.13
C ASP A 29 -9.50 12.07 9.95
N SER A 30 -9.54 11.05 9.07
CA SER A 30 -8.69 10.96 7.88
C SER A 30 -8.65 12.25 7.04
N LYS A 31 -9.78 12.96 6.96
CA LYS A 31 -9.86 14.26 6.27
C LYS A 31 -8.98 15.32 6.95
N LYS A 32 -9.02 15.42 8.27
CA LYS A 32 -8.21 16.37 9.05
C LYS A 32 -6.72 16.06 8.90
N LEU A 33 -6.37 14.78 8.94
CA LEU A 33 -5.00 14.31 8.71
C LEU A 33 -4.50 14.70 7.30
N LEU A 34 -5.32 14.51 6.27
CA LEU A 34 -4.96 14.91 4.90
C LEU A 34 -4.82 16.42 4.77
N ASP A 35 -5.68 17.20 5.44
CA ASP A 35 -5.57 18.66 5.48
C ASP A 35 -4.28 19.10 6.20
N GLU A 36 -3.88 18.44 7.29
CA GLU A 36 -2.62 18.73 8.00
C GLU A 36 -1.41 18.46 7.11
N VAL A 37 -1.36 17.30 6.44
CA VAL A 37 -0.30 16.95 5.49
C VAL A 37 -0.25 17.92 4.30
N HIS A 38 -1.41 18.39 3.83
CA HIS A 38 -1.47 19.39 2.76
C HIS A 38 -0.87 20.74 3.17
N ASN A 39 -1.06 21.14 4.43
CA ASN A 39 -0.56 22.41 4.97
C ASN A 39 0.86 22.33 5.54
N ASP A 40 1.39 21.12 5.74
CA ASP A 40 2.75 20.90 6.24
C ASP A 40 3.81 21.33 5.21
N THR A 41 4.50 22.41 5.53
CA THR A 41 5.47 23.02 4.60
C THR A 41 6.70 22.13 4.37
N GLU A 42 7.10 21.31 5.34
CA GLU A 42 8.24 20.40 5.18
C GLU A 42 7.88 19.25 4.25
N ILE A 43 6.69 18.66 4.42
CA ILE A 43 6.19 17.62 3.53
C ILE A 43 6.02 18.15 2.11
N GLN A 44 5.41 19.33 1.93
CA GLN A 44 5.23 19.91 0.60
C GLN A 44 6.57 20.20 -0.10
N LYS A 45 7.57 20.70 0.62
CA LYS A 45 8.92 20.89 0.07
C LYS A 45 9.55 19.56 -0.36
N LEU A 46 9.45 18.53 0.46
CA LEU A 46 9.98 17.22 0.15
C LEU A 46 9.30 16.60 -1.08
N ILE A 47 7.99 16.78 -1.23
CA ILE A 47 7.26 16.39 -2.43
C ILE A 47 7.78 17.13 -3.67
N GLN A 48 7.97 18.45 -3.59
CA GLN A 48 8.50 19.24 -4.69
C GLN A 48 9.93 18.83 -5.08
N GLU A 49 10.80 18.59 -4.10
CA GLU A 49 12.16 18.09 -4.33
C GLU A 49 12.15 16.75 -5.08
N LEU A 50 11.29 15.81 -4.66
CA LEU A 50 11.15 14.50 -5.27
C LEU A 50 10.48 14.54 -6.66
N GLN A 51 9.61 15.52 -6.90
CA GLN A 51 9.02 15.75 -8.22
C GLN A 51 10.04 16.34 -9.20
N ALA A 52 10.94 17.20 -8.72
CA ALA A 52 12.03 17.74 -9.53
C ALA A 52 13.12 16.70 -9.80
N ASN A 53 13.43 15.86 -8.80
CA ASN A 53 14.40 14.79 -8.91
C ASN A 53 14.00 13.62 -8.00
N SER A 54 13.57 12.52 -8.62
CA SER A 54 13.13 11.31 -7.92
C SER A 54 14.22 10.63 -7.08
N GLU A 55 15.49 10.94 -7.33
CA GLU A 55 16.64 10.38 -6.59
C GLU A 55 17.20 11.34 -5.53
N ALA A 56 16.63 12.54 -5.39
CA ALA A 56 17.13 13.55 -4.45
C ALA A 56 17.14 13.09 -2.98
N LYS A 57 16.25 12.17 -2.62
CA LYS A 57 16.08 11.65 -1.26
C LYS A 57 15.92 10.13 -1.29
N PRO A 58 17.02 9.37 -1.16
CA PRO A 58 16.97 7.91 -1.18
C PRO A 58 16.00 7.35 -0.15
N GLY A 59 15.21 6.35 -0.56
CA GLY A 59 14.19 5.72 0.27
C GLY A 59 12.85 6.46 0.28
N PHE A 60 12.78 7.73 -0.13
CA PHE A 60 11.53 8.44 -0.32
C PHE A 60 10.98 8.26 -1.74
N SER A 61 9.66 8.25 -1.87
CA SER A 61 8.99 8.25 -3.16
C SER A 61 7.63 8.95 -3.05
N VAL A 62 7.21 9.61 -4.13
CA VAL A 62 5.88 10.21 -4.23
C VAL A 62 5.06 9.39 -5.22
N LYS A 63 3.90 8.92 -4.79
CA LYS A 63 2.93 8.22 -5.65
C LYS A 63 1.58 8.90 -5.55
N GLN A 64 1.05 9.38 -6.69
CA GLN A 64 -0.25 10.06 -6.74
C GLN A 64 -0.35 11.25 -5.75
N GLY A 65 0.77 11.97 -5.55
CA GLY A 65 0.84 13.10 -4.61
C GLY A 65 1.03 12.70 -3.14
N VAL A 66 1.10 11.39 -2.84
CA VAL A 66 1.30 10.88 -1.48
C VAL A 66 2.77 10.50 -1.28
N LEU A 67 3.34 10.95 -0.17
CA LEU A 67 4.73 10.70 0.21
C LEU A 67 4.88 9.35 0.94
N PHE A 68 5.88 8.57 0.53
CA PHE A 68 6.24 7.30 1.13
C PHE A 68 7.72 7.27 1.48
N TYR A 69 8.06 6.56 2.56
CA TYR A 69 9.43 6.18 2.93
C TYR A 69 9.52 4.66 3.04
N HIS A 70 10.38 4.03 2.24
CA HIS A 70 10.47 2.56 2.12
C HIS A 70 9.08 1.88 2.06
N TRP A 71 8.21 2.38 1.18
CA TRP A 71 6.83 1.91 0.98
C TRP A 71 5.84 2.17 2.12
N ARG A 72 6.26 2.84 3.19
CA ARG A 72 5.38 3.25 4.29
C ARG A 72 4.89 4.67 4.08
N LEU A 73 3.60 4.89 4.31
CA LEU A 73 3.01 6.22 4.26
C LEU A 73 3.70 7.14 5.29
N VAL A 74 4.07 8.35 4.87
CA VAL A 74 4.61 9.38 5.76
C VAL A 74 3.46 10.29 6.19
N ILE A 75 3.32 10.45 7.50
CA ILE A 75 2.40 11.38 8.17
C ILE A 75 3.23 12.22 9.14
N SER A 76 2.98 13.53 9.21
CA SER A 76 3.59 14.34 10.27
C SER A 76 2.93 14.02 11.62
N PRO A 77 3.68 14.04 12.74
CA PRO A 77 3.16 13.81 14.09
C PRO A 77 2.14 14.86 14.55
#